data_AF-A0A838F9G6-F1
#
_entry.id   AF-A0A838F9G6-F1
#
_cell.length_a   1.000
_cell.length_b   1.000
_cell.length_c   1.000
_cell.angle_alpha   90.00
_cell.angle_beta   90.00
_cell.angle_gamma   90.00
#
_symmetry.space_group_name_H-M   'P 1'
#
loop_
_entity.id
_entity.type
_entity.pdbx_description
1 polymer ?
#
loop_
_entity_poly.entity_id
_entity_poly.type
_entity_poly.pdbx_seq_one_letter_code
_entity_poly.pdbx_strand_id
1 'polypeptide(L)'
;PKFDTLERVIEIKSVLDKVVYEMNIILRQDSLQKLAKMGEKERNKIINNALAEIEKRQQSAQQDTLLNLQTQQAQELPGNQTSSTGSWYFYNTATKGTGYNDFKKKWGNRNMEDNWRRGNKKSISGDIAGDNLDPENPDSETADVSSESASRETMLESIPLTPEKMTASNNSIFNAYYSLGTIYKDGLRDFPRSIETFEKLAARYPDNENVPQVYYSLYLLYEQTGASAKAQDYKQRLLSDFASTDFAKVLTDPQYIRNSEKKSEELNIYYASTYDYFVAEQYADVMSRIRSADSLFMPNPLQGKFELLQAMTVGKTDGRQSYIEALDSLTRKYPSGEVHDKAVEILMELGVEVANTEIIESDSLKKDDDAENVSPYTMHSNNPQYFVVVFNTISPKTKAVSDSLANFNTISHSLDNLKVAPQLLNTKTQMIVVKQMKNIEDAMNYYYEILESETFFEQVEDIGYDMFIIDDKNFPLFYKRKNVAEYIEFFSKNYEGEESNSGEGNEE
;
A
#
# COMPACT_ATOMS: atom_id res chain seq x y z
N PRO A 1 -8.70 -7.35 40.50
CA PRO A 1 -8.26 -7.15 39.11
C PRO A 1 -8.08 -8.51 38.42
N LYS A 2 -8.99 -8.89 37.51
CA LYS A 2 -8.73 -10.01 36.61
C LYS A 2 -7.51 -9.61 35.78
N PHE A 3 -6.43 -10.38 35.85
CA PHE A 3 -5.29 -10.18 34.96
C PHE A 3 -5.81 -10.23 33.53
N ASP A 4 -5.43 -9.24 32.71
CA ASP A 4 -5.74 -9.25 31.28
C ASP A 4 -5.20 -10.55 30.67
N THR A 5 -5.98 -11.16 29.78
CA THR A 5 -5.53 -12.35 29.05
C THR A 5 -4.29 -11.99 28.22
N LEU A 6 -3.38 -12.94 28.02
CA LEU A 6 -2.17 -12.74 27.20
C LEU A 6 -2.51 -12.16 25.82
N GLU A 7 -3.61 -12.63 25.22
CA GLU A 7 -4.18 -12.13 23.97
C GLU A 7 -4.48 -10.63 24.02
N ARG A 8 -5.16 -10.16 25.07
CA ARG A 8 -5.48 -8.73 25.23
C ARG A 8 -4.22 -7.89 25.41
N VAL A 9 -3.20 -8.40 26.10
CA VAL A 9 -1.91 -7.70 26.25
C VAL A 9 -1.19 -7.59 24.90
N ILE A 10 -1.24 -8.63 24.08
CA ILE A 10 -0.66 -8.62 22.73
C ILE A 10 -1.41 -7.64 21.82
N GLU A 11 -2.74 -7.63 21.87
CA GLU A 11 -3.57 -6.70 21.10
C GLU A 11 -3.28 -5.24 21.46
N ILE A 12 -3.27 -4.90 22.75
CA ILE A 12 -2.93 -3.54 23.22
C ILE A 12 -1.51 -3.16 22.81
N LYS A 13 -0.56 -4.10 22.89
CA LYS A 13 0.82 -3.85 22.44
C LYS A 13 0.85 -3.52 20.95
N SER A 14 0.16 -4.29 20.09
CA SER A 14 0.10 -4.03 18.65
C SER A 14 -0.47 -2.64 18.35
N VAL A 15 -1.54 -2.24 19.03
CA VAL A 15 -2.11 -0.89 18.89
C VAL A 15 -1.14 0.20 19.35
N LEU A 16 -0.41 -0.01 20.45
CA LEU A 16 0.59 0.95 20.93
C LEU A 16 1.81 1.04 20.01
N ASP A 17 2.22 -0.06 19.39
CA ASP A 17 3.30 -0.05 18.39
C ASP A 17 2.89 0.83 17.18
N LYS A 18 1.61 0.80 16.78
CA LYS A 18 1.06 1.72 15.76
C LYS A 18 1.06 3.17 16.21
N VAL A 19 0.68 3.46 17.47
CA VAL A 19 0.76 4.82 18.04
C VAL A 19 2.19 5.37 17.95
N VAL A 20 3.18 4.56 18.36
CA VAL A 20 4.60 4.95 18.32
C VAL A 20 5.06 5.19 16.88
N TYR A 21 4.65 4.34 15.95
CA TYR A 21 4.95 4.50 14.54
C TYR A 21 4.47 5.85 13.99
N GLU A 22 3.20 6.21 14.19
CA GLU A 22 2.65 7.49 13.73
C GLU A 22 3.31 8.70 14.40
N MET A 23 3.57 8.61 15.71
CA MET A 23 4.28 9.66 16.44
C MET A 23 5.70 9.86 15.89
N ASN A 24 6.40 8.79 15.50
CA ASN A 24 7.73 8.89 14.91
C ASN A 24 7.71 9.56 13.54
N ILE A 25 6.68 9.33 12.72
CA ILE A 25 6.51 10.07 11.44
C ILE A 25 6.39 11.56 11.72
N ILE A 26 5.50 11.95 12.65
CA ILE A 26 5.30 13.36 13.02
C ILE A 26 6.59 13.99 13.52
N LEU A 27 7.27 13.36 14.49
CA LEU A 27 8.51 13.88 15.09
C LEU A 27 9.64 13.98 14.07
N ARG A 28 9.78 12.98 13.19
CA ARG A 28 10.79 12.97 12.13
C ARG A 28 10.54 14.11 11.15
N GLN A 29 9.32 14.23 10.63
CA GLN A 29 8.99 15.27 9.67
C GLN A 29 9.09 16.67 10.30
N ASP A 30 8.66 16.86 11.55
CA ASP A 30 8.86 18.12 12.28
C ASP A 30 10.33 18.50 12.39
N SER A 31 11.19 17.51 12.67
CA SER A 31 12.64 17.71 12.75
C SER A 31 13.23 18.07 11.39
N LEU A 32 12.82 17.38 10.31
CA LEU A 32 13.28 17.65 8.95
C LEU A 32 12.82 19.04 8.47
N GLN A 33 11.57 19.42 8.73
CA GLN A 33 11.07 20.76 8.41
C GLN A 33 11.79 21.85 9.21
N LYS A 34 12.12 21.58 10.48
CA LYS A 34 12.92 22.50 11.30
C LYS A 34 14.31 22.69 10.70
N LEU A 35 14.97 21.62 10.25
CA LEU A 35 16.24 21.70 9.54
C LEU A 35 16.12 22.44 8.21
N ALA A 36 15.03 22.24 7.46
CA ALA A 36 14.78 22.95 6.19
C ALA A 36 14.67 24.46 6.39
N LYS A 37 14.06 24.90 7.50
CA LYS A 37 13.91 26.32 7.87
C LYS A 37 15.17 26.97 8.42
N MET A 38 16.20 26.20 8.77
CA MET A 38 17.48 26.72 9.25
C MET A 38 18.35 27.24 8.10
N GLY A 39 19.23 28.18 8.41
CA GLY A 39 20.27 28.62 7.46
C GLY A 39 21.22 27.48 7.11
N GLU A 40 21.69 27.44 5.87
CA GLU A 40 22.50 26.34 5.32
C GLU A 40 23.72 25.98 6.20
N LYS A 41 24.42 27.00 6.71
CA LYS A 41 25.60 26.81 7.58
C LYS A 41 25.25 26.11 8.90
N GLU A 42 24.12 26.47 9.51
CA GLU A 42 23.66 25.86 10.76
C GLU A 42 23.16 24.43 10.52
N ARG A 43 22.39 24.23 9.45
CA ARG A 43 21.92 22.91 9.01
C ARG A 43 23.09 21.95 8.78
N ASN A 44 24.11 22.37 8.02
CA ASN A 44 25.29 21.54 7.74
C ASN A 44 26.08 21.21 9.00
N LYS A 45 26.17 22.14 9.97
CA LYS A 45 26.80 21.87 11.27
C LYS A 45 26.07 20.76 12.04
N ILE A 46 24.73 20.79 12.05
CA ILE A 46 23.92 19.77 12.72
C ILE A 46 24.09 18.42 12.04
N ILE A 47 24.07 18.37 10.70
CA ILE A 47 24.28 17.14 9.92
C ILE A 47 25.65 16.55 10.20
N ASN A 48 26.72 17.36 10.18
CA ASN A 48 28.07 16.89 10.48
C ASN A 48 28.20 16.31 11.89
N ASN A 49 27.60 16.98 12.89
CA ASN A 49 27.60 16.48 14.26
C ASN A 49 26.83 15.15 14.38
N ALA A 50 25.74 14.99 13.64
CA ALA A 50 24.96 13.75 13.64
C ALA A 50 25.74 12.61 12.99
N LEU A 51 26.42 12.86 11.86
CA LEU A 51 27.29 11.87 11.19
C LEU A 51 28.43 11.42 12.11
N ALA A 52 29.13 12.35 12.77
CA ALA A 52 30.20 12.02 13.70
C ALA A 52 29.72 11.18 14.91
N GLU A 53 28.48 11.42 15.38
CA GLU A 53 27.89 10.62 16.45
C GLU A 53 27.50 9.21 15.96
N ILE A 54 27.00 9.08 14.73
CA ILE A 54 26.70 7.78 14.10
C ILE A 54 28.00 6.98 13.93
N GLU A 55 29.04 7.60 13.39
CA GLU A 55 30.35 6.97 13.19
C GLU A 55 30.93 6.49 14.53
N LYS A 56 30.89 7.33 15.56
CA LYS A 56 31.35 6.96 16.91
C LYS A 56 30.55 5.78 17.49
N ARG A 57 29.24 5.72 17.24
CA ARG A 57 28.40 4.58 17.65
C ARG A 57 28.73 3.30 16.88
N GLN A 58 28.98 3.41 15.58
CA GLN A 58 29.40 2.26 14.77
C GLN A 58 30.76 1.74 15.23
N GLN A 59 31.74 2.61 15.47
CA GLN A 59 33.06 2.24 15.97
C GLN A 59 32.98 1.57 17.36
N SER A 60 32.18 2.12 18.28
CA SER A 60 31.99 1.49 19.60
C SER A 60 31.26 0.14 19.51
N ALA A 61 30.25 0.01 18.64
CA ALA A 61 29.57 -1.26 18.41
C ALA A 61 30.50 -2.31 17.79
N GLN A 62 31.35 -1.93 16.84
CA GLN A 62 32.37 -2.80 16.24
C GLN A 62 33.43 -3.21 17.27
N GLN A 63 33.84 -2.28 18.14
CA GLN A 63 34.80 -2.59 19.20
C GLN A 63 34.19 -3.56 20.22
N ASP A 64 32.91 -3.38 20.57
CA ASP A 64 32.19 -4.30 21.44
C ASP A 64 32.00 -5.69 20.80
N THR A 65 31.72 -5.78 19.50
CA THR A 65 31.64 -7.09 18.81
C THR A 65 32.99 -7.80 18.75
N LEU A 66 34.06 -7.09 18.44
CA LEU A 66 35.43 -7.62 18.44
C LEU A 66 35.87 -8.11 19.82
N LEU A 67 35.58 -7.34 20.88
CA LEU A 67 35.85 -7.75 22.26
C LEU A 67 35.05 -9.00 22.65
N ASN A 68 33.80 -9.11 22.18
CA ASN A 68 32.95 -10.28 22.41
C ASN A 68 33.38 -11.54 21.64
N LEU A 69 34.04 -11.38 20.48
CA LEU A 69 34.66 -12.47 19.71
C LEU A 69 35.95 -12.95 20.36
N GLN A 70 36.83 -12.05 20.81
CA GLN A 70 38.05 -12.40 21.55
C GLN A 70 37.75 -13.11 22.88
N THR A 71 36.71 -12.66 23.59
CA THR A 71 36.30 -13.30 24.85
C THR A 71 35.74 -14.72 24.64
N GLN A 72 35.12 -14.99 23.47
CA GLN A 72 34.67 -16.33 23.11
C GLN A 72 35.82 -17.27 22.77
N GLN A 73 36.82 -16.80 22.02
CA GLN A 73 38.02 -17.60 21.71
C GLN A 73 38.90 -17.87 22.94
N ALA A 74 38.94 -16.95 23.92
CA ALA A 74 39.71 -17.13 25.16
C ALA A 74 39.08 -18.14 26.15
N GLN A 75 37.82 -18.55 25.96
CA GLN A 75 37.12 -19.48 26.85
C GLN A 75 37.16 -20.95 26.37
N GLU A 76 37.77 -21.26 25.21
CA GLU A 76 37.97 -22.63 24.71
C GLU A 76 39.29 -23.29 25.14
N LEU A 77 40.09 -22.66 26.01
CA LEU A 77 41.25 -23.32 26.62
C LEU A 77 40.87 -24.09 27.90
N PRO A 78 41.09 -25.42 27.97
CA PRO A 78 40.91 -26.16 29.22
C PRO A 78 42.06 -25.89 30.20
N GLY A 79 41.75 -25.19 31.30
CA GLY A 79 42.39 -25.36 32.60
C GLY A 79 43.46 -24.34 33.03
N ASN A 80 43.28 -23.72 34.19
CA ASN A 80 43.76 -24.29 35.45
C ASN A 80 43.14 -23.57 36.66
N GLN A 81 42.79 -24.35 37.69
CA GLN A 81 42.12 -23.89 38.90
C GLN A 81 43.07 -23.08 39.80
N THR A 82 42.59 -21.96 40.32
CA THR A 82 43.01 -21.49 41.65
C THR A 82 41.80 -20.93 42.40
N SER A 83 41.48 -21.61 43.50
CA SER A 83 40.34 -21.37 44.37
C SER A 83 40.58 -20.12 45.21
N SER A 84 39.82 -19.05 44.94
CA SER A 84 39.71 -17.89 45.84
C SER A 84 38.41 -17.99 46.62
N THR A 85 38.53 -18.44 47.87
CA THR A 85 37.47 -18.57 48.87
C THR A 85 37.06 -17.19 49.41
N GLY A 86 35.94 -16.66 48.91
CA GLY A 86 35.16 -15.60 49.55
C GLY A 86 33.68 -15.99 49.57
N SER A 87 33.06 -16.05 50.76
CA SER A 87 31.72 -16.63 51.05
C SER A 87 30.50 -15.97 50.37
N TRP A 88 30.68 -15.03 49.44
CA TRP A 88 29.56 -14.48 48.66
C TRP A 88 29.62 -14.99 47.23
N TYR A 89 28.49 -15.46 46.72
CA TYR A 89 28.34 -16.05 45.38
C TYR A 89 28.97 -15.20 44.25
N PHE A 90 29.00 -13.87 44.38
CA PHE A 90 29.59 -12.96 43.39
C PHE A 90 31.12 -12.81 43.44
N TYR A 91 31.78 -13.32 44.49
CA TYR A 91 33.24 -13.26 44.65
C TYR A 91 33.95 -14.54 44.16
N ASN A 92 33.21 -15.61 43.91
CA ASN A 92 33.76 -16.80 43.28
C ASN A 92 33.87 -16.56 41.77
N THR A 93 35.09 -16.40 41.28
CA THR A 93 35.40 -16.14 39.86
C THR A 93 34.92 -17.27 38.94
N ALA A 94 34.99 -18.53 39.39
CA ALA A 94 34.49 -19.67 38.64
C ALA A 94 32.96 -19.65 38.52
N THR A 95 32.25 -19.44 39.64
CA THR A 95 30.77 -19.38 39.65
C THR A 95 30.24 -18.17 38.88
N LYS A 96 30.93 -17.03 38.95
CA LYS A 96 30.61 -15.85 38.13
C LYS A 96 30.81 -16.12 36.64
N GLY A 97 31.88 -16.83 36.26
CA GLY A 97 32.11 -17.27 34.89
C GLY A 97 31.04 -18.24 34.38
N THR A 98 30.67 -19.24 35.18
CA THR A 98 29.57 -20.16 34.84
C THR A 98 28.24 -19.42 34.71
N GLY A 99 27.88 -18.54 35.66
CA GLY A 99 26.65 -17.76 35.61
C GLY A 99 26.59 -16.79 34.43
N TYR A 100 27.74 -16.23 34.02
CA TYR A 100 27.85 -15.42 32.81
C TYR A 100 27.61 -16.25 31.55
N ASN A 101 28.22 -17.44 31.46
CA ASN A 101 28.01 -18.35 30.33
C ASN A 101 26.57 -18.85 30.25
N ASP A 102 25.95 -19.20 31.38
CA ASP A 102 24.54 -19.61 31.45
C ASP A 102 23.59 -18.48 31.04
N PHE A 103 23.89 -17.25 31.47
CA PHE A 103 23.17 -16.06 31.06
C PHE A 103 23.27 -15.83 29.56
N LYS A 104 24.49 -15.88 29.00
CA LYS A 104 24.75 -15.71 27.57
C LYS A 104 24.12 -16.82 26.74
N LYS A 105 24.13 -18.07 27.22
CA LYS A 105 23.47 -19.20 26.56
C LYS A 105 21.96 -19.05 26.54
N LYS A 106 21.36 -18.52 27.60
CA LYS A 106 19.91 -18.36 27.71
C LYS A 106 19.38 -17.11 27.02
N TRP A 107 20.16 -16.02 26.99
CA TRP A 107 19.68 -14.71 26.57
C TRP A 107 20.47 -14.07 25.42
N GLY A 108 21.60 -14.63 25.01
CA GLY A 108 22.52 -14.01 24.06
C GLY A 108 23.31 -12.85 24.67
N ASN A 109 23.97 -12.07 23.81
CA ASN A 109 24.67 -10.86 24.24
C ASN A 109 23.66 -9.72 24.42
N ARG A 110 23.61 -9.10 25.61
CA ARG A 110 22.60 -8.08 25.94
C ARG A 110 23.26 -6.78 26.36
N ASN A 111 22.85 -5.67 25.74
CA ASN A 111 23.30 -4.33 26.09
C ASN A 111 22.87 -3.94 27.51
N MET A 112 23.64 -3.07 28.15
CA MET A 112 23.35 -2.57 29.49
C MET A 112 22.29 -1.46 29.42
N GLU A 113 21.02 -1.87 29.38
CA GLU A 113 19.87 -0.99 29.24
C GLU A 113 18.64 -1.52 30.01
N ASP A 114 17.72 -0.64 30.38
CA ASP A 114 16.48 -1.02 31.06
C ASP A 114 15.64 -1.95 30.19
N ASN A 115 15.03 -2.98 30.79
CA ASN A 115 14.24 -4.02 30.10
C ASN A 115 15.05 -4.98 29.18
N TRP A 116 16.36 -5.14 29.40
CA TRP A 116 17.25 -6.02 28.60
C TRP A 116 16.75 -7.47 28.39
N ARG A 117 15.84 -7.99 29.23
CA ARG A 117 15.28 -9.36 29.15
C ARG A 117 14.27 -9.59 28.01
N ARG A 118 13.91 -8.56 27.25
CA ARG A 118 12.97 -8.69 26.13
C ARG A 118 13.70 -9.24 24.90
N GLY A 119 13.32 -10.45 24.46
CA GLY A 119 13.91 -11.14 23.31
C GLY A 119 13.87 -10.33 22.02
N ASN A 120 12.81 -9.55 21.83
CA ASN A 120 12.64 -8.64 20.71
C ASN A 120 12.37 -7.22 21.24
N LYS A 121 13.43 -6.45 21.43
CA LYS A 121 13.36 -5.00 21.35
C LYS A 121 13.75 -4.68 19.91
N LYS A 122 12.78 -4.43 19.03
CA LYS A 122 13.07 -3.52 17.92
C LYS A 122 13.50 -2.23 18.61
N SER A 123 14.81 -1.99 18.67
CA SER A 123 15.34 -0.73 19.14
C SER A 123 14.74 0.34 18.26
N ILE A 124 13.85 1.12 18.86
CA ILE A 124 13.37 2.40 18.34
C ILE A 124 14.51 3.39 18.59
N SER A 125 15.58 3.20 17.85
CA SER A 125 16.62 4.18 17.57
C SER A 125 16.79 4.07 16.07
N GLY A 126 16.60 5.19 15.37
CA GLY A 126 16.58 5.22 13.92
C GLY A 126 17.94 4.82 13.36
N ASP A 127 18.13 3.53 13.13
CA ASP A 127 19.15 2.99 12.24
C ASP A 127 18.43 2.56 10.98
N ILE A 128 18.52 3.42 9.96
CA ILE A 128 18.47 2.97 8.58
C ILE A 128 19.90 2.57 8.26
N ALA A 129 20.15 1.28 8.29
CA ALA A 129 21.20 0.62 7.52
C ALA A 129 20.69 -0.80 7.29
N GLY A 130 19.89 -0.97 6.24
CA GLY A 130 19.71 -2.28 5.66
C GLY A 130 20.98 -2.57 4.87
N ASP A 131 21.77 -3.53 5.32
CA ASP A 131 22.45 -4.42 4.40
C ASP A 131 22.73 -5.77 5.07
N ASN A 132 22.35 -6.84 4.38
CA ASN A 132 22.76 -8.19 4.69
C ASN A 132 24.20 -8.34 4.20
N LEU A 133 25.17 -8.38 5.11
CA LEU A 133 26.53 -8.79 4.77
C LEU A 133 26.67 -10.29 5.00
N ASP A 134 26.64 -11.01 3.88
CA ASP A 134 27.15 -12.37 3.75
C ASP A 134 28.66 -12.39 4.08
N PRO A 135 29.16 -13.24 4.99
CA PRO A 135 30.53 -13.17 5.44
C PRO A 135 31.43 -14.11 4.61
N GLU A 136 31.90 -13.66 3.44
CA GLU A 136 33.01 -14.35 2.77
C GLU A 136 33.79 -13.44 1.79
N ASN A 137 34.66 -12.57 2.31
CA ASN A 137 35.97 -12.26 1.69
C ASN A 137 36.86 -11.40 2.61
N PRO A 138 38.06 -11.84 3.02
CA PRO A 138 39.03 -11.00 3.72
C PRO A 138 40.03 -10.44 2.70
N ASP A 139 39.70 -9.31 2.07
CA ASP A 139 40.70 -8.37 1.52
C ASP A 139 39.97 -7.19 0.87
N SER A 140 39.97 -6.01 1.53
CA SER A 140 39.92 -4.68 0.90
C SER A 140 39.95 -3.56 1.96
N GLU A 141 41.12 -2.93 2.13
CA GLU A 141 41.33 -1.72 2.95
C GLU A 141 40.89 -0.40 2.27
N THR A 142 39.75 -0.36 1.55
CA THR A 142 39.29 0.89 0.89
C THR A 142 37.78 1.11 0.95
N ALA A 143 37.16 0.89 2.11
CA ALA A 143 35.74 1.19 2.35
C ALA A 143 35.60 2.13 3.56
N ASP A 144 35.77 3.44 3.36
CA ASP A 144 35.46 4.41 4.44
C ASP A 144 34.99 5.78 3.92
N VAL A 145 35.36 6.17 2.68
CA VAL A 145 34.98 7.50 2.15
C VAL A 145 33.66 7.49 1.36
N SER A 146 33.24 6.36 0.79
CA SER A 146 32.03 6.25 -0.04
C SER A 146 30.74 6.06 0.76
N SER A 147 30.80 5.41 1.92
CA SER A 147 29.65 5.20 2.80
C SER A 147 29.24 6.49 3.53
N GLU A 148 30.22 7.31 3.91
CA GLU A 148 30.01 8.57 4.62
C GLU A 148 29.43 9.65 3.70
N SER A 149 29.91 9.74 2.45
CA SER A 149 29.28 10.62 1.45
C SER A 149 27.85 10.17 1.18
N ALA A 150 27.63 8.89 0.83
CA ALA A 150 26.29 8.37 0.53
C ALA A 150 25.29 8.61 1.67
N SER A 151 25.73 8.48 2.93
CA SER A 151 24.91 8.79 4.11
C SER A 151 24.56 10.27 4.21
N ARG A 152 25.52 11.16 3.92
CA ARG A 152 25.29 12.62 3.90
C ARG A 152 24.31 13.02 2.80
N GLU A 153 24.51 12.53 1.58
CA GLU A 153 23.64 12.82 0.45
C GLU A 153 22.21 12.36 0.74
N THR A 154 22.04 11.16 1.30
CA THR A 154 20.75 10.62 1.73
C THR A 154 20.08 11.50 2.80
N MET A 155 20.85 11.97 3.80
CA MET A 155 20.33 12.87 4.82
C MET A 155 19.87 14.21 4.22
N LEU A 156 20.66 14.79 3.32
CA LEU A 156 20.32 16.05 2.65
C LEU A 156 19.09 15.92 1.74
N GLU A 157 18.96 14.81 1.03
CA GLU A 157 17.83 14.54 0.14
C GLU A 157 16.50 14.46 0.90
N SER A 158 16.53 13.91 2.12
CA SER A 158 15.37 13.77 2.99
C SER A 158 14.86 15.09 3.58
N ILE A 159 15.64 16.18 3.50
CA ILE A 159 15.24 17.49 4.03
C ILE A 159 14.35 18.20 3.00
N PRO A 160 13.13 18.63 3.37
CA PRO A 160 12.19 19.23 2.44
C PRO A 160 12.55 20.69 2.12
N LEU A 161 13.52 20.89 1.24
CA LEU A 161 14.02 22.22 0.86
C LEU A 161 13.21 22.92 -0.24
N THR A 162 12.41 22.17 -1.02
CA THR A 162 11.55 22.74 -2.07
C THR A 162 10.08 22.83 -1.62
N PRO A 163 9.26 23.71 -2.23
CA PRO A 163 7.82 23.81 -1.92
C PRO A 163 7.08 22.48 -2.07
N GLU A 164 7.44 21.68 -3.08
CA GLU A 164 6.83 20.37 -3.36
C GLU A 164 7.20 19.37 -2.27
N LYS A 165 8.49 19.29 -1.89
CA LYS A 165 8.94 18.41 -0.78
C LYS A 165 8.34 18.86 0.56
N MET A 166 8.18 20.16 0.78
CA MET A 166 7.52 20.69 1.99
C MET A 166 6.04 20.31 2.03
N THR A 167 5.35 20.35 0.89
CA THR A 167 3.95 19.91 0.76
C THR A 167 3.83 18.40 1.04
N ALA A 168 4.72 17.58 0.47
CA ALA A 168 4.75 16.14 0.75
C ALA A 168 5.02 15.83 2.23
N SER A 169 5.94 16.57 2.87
CA SER A 169 6.22 16.47 4.31
C SER A 169 4.99 16.86 5.14
N ASN A 170 4.30 17.95 4.80
CA ASN A 170 3.05 18.37 5.45
C ASN A 170 1.93 17.33 5.32
N ASN A 171 1.77 16.72 4.13
CA ASN A 171 0.80 15.65 3.92
C ASN A 171 1.14 14.40 4.75
N SER A 172 2.42 14.06 4.88
CA SER A 172 2.87 12.95 5.73
C SER A 172 2.51 13.20 7.21
N ILE A 173 2.74 14.41 7.70
CA ILE A 173 2.35 14.80 9.06
C ILE A 173 0.83 14.77 9.23
N PHE A 174 0.08 15.32 8.26
CA PHE A 174 -1.37 15.34 8.29
C PHE A 174 -1.95 13.93 8.41
N ASN A 175 -1.50 13.02 7.54
CA ASN A 175 -1.94 11.63 7.52
C ASN A 175 -1.58 10.90 8.81
N ALA A 176 -0.39 11.14 9.37
CA ALA A 176 0.03 10.55 10.63
C ALA A 176 -0.82 11.03 11.82
N TYR A 177 -1.12 12.33 11.89
CA TYR A 177 -2.04 12.86 12.91
C TYR A 177 -3.46 12.29 12.76
N TYR A 178 -3.96 12.16 11.52
CA TYR A 178 -5.29 11.60 11.27
C TYR A 178 -5.37 10.14 11.71
N SER A 179 -4.35 9.35 11.35
CA SER A 179 -4.20 7.95 11.75
C SER A 179 -4.09 7.82 13.26
N LEU A 180 -3.28 8.67 13.91
CA LEU A 180 -3.13 8.71 15.35
C LEU A 180 -4.45 9.02 16.07
N GLY A 181 -5.21 10.01 15.58
CA GLY A 181 -6.53 10.35 16.12
C GLY A 181 -7.52 9.18 15.99
N THR A 182 -7.45 8.45 14.89
CA THR A 182 -8.27 7.25 14.62
C THR A 182 -7.85 6.08 15.52
N ILE A 183 -6.55 5.82 15.68
CA ILE A 183 -6.03 4.77 16.57
C ILE A 183 -6.46 5.04 18.03
N TYR A 184 -6.42 6.30 18.49
CA TYR A 184 -6.92 6.64 19.81
C TYR A 184 -8.43 6.37 19.93
N LYS A 185 -9.24 6.67 18.91
CA LYS A 185 -10.69 6.44 18.90
C LYS A 185 -11.05 4.96 18.86
N ASP A 186 -10.57 4.25 17.85
CA ASP A 186 -11.02 2.90 17.50
C ASP A 186 -10.18 1.84 18.19
N GLY A 187 -8.85 2.00 18.19
CA GLY A 187 -7.92 1.04 18.78
C GLY A 187 -7.86 1.10 20.31
N LEU A 188 -7.76 2.31 20.87
CA LEU A 188 -7.59 2.50 22.32
C LEU A 188 -8.87 2.96 23.05
N ARG A 189 -9.90 3.39 22.30
CA ARG A 189 -11.13 4.00 22.85
C ARG A 189 -10.85 5.16 23.82
N ASP A 190 -9.73 5.84 23.61
CA ASP A 190 -9.31 7.04 24.33
C ASP A 190 -9.81 8.28 23.57
N PHE A 191 -11.11 8.53 23.73
CA PHE A 191 -11.78 9.66 23.08
C PHE A 191 -11.15 11.03 23.40
N PRO A 192 -10.74 11.33 24.65
CA PRO A 192 -10.04 12.58 24.96
C PRO A 192 -8.76 12.78 24.14
N ARG A 193 -7.89 11.76 24.04
CA ARG A 193 -6.67 11.88 23.22
C ARG A 193 -6.96 11.93 21.73
N SER A 194 -7.99 11.22 21.26
CA SER A 194 -8.44 11.32 19.87
C SER A 194 -8.88 12.75 19.52
N ILE A 195 -9.72 13.35 20.36
CA ILE A 195 -10.18 14.74 20.23
C ILE A 195 -9.00 15.70 20.22
N GLU A 196 -8.10 15.62 21.20
CA GLU A 196 -6.92 16.49 21.28
C GLU A 196 -6.05 16.39 20.01
N THR A 197 -5.89 15.17 19.49
CA THR A 197 -5.10 14.90 18.29
C THR A 197 -5.75 15.51 17.05
N PHE A 198 -7.06 15.34 16.86
CA PHE A 198 -7.78 15.92 15.74
C PHE A 198 -7.90 17.46 15.84
N GLU A 199 -8.04 18.02 17.05
CA GLU A 199 -8.01 19.49 17.24
C GLU A 199 -6.64 20.07 16.86
N LYS A 200 -5.54 19.41 17.26
CA LYS A 200 -4.18 19.79 16.84
C LYS A 200 -4.00 19.72 15.33
N LEU A 201 -4.50 18.65 14.70
CA LEU A 201 -4.44 18.46 13.25
C LEU A 201 -5.17 19.59 12.51
N ALA A 202 -6.43 19.85 12.89
CA ALA A 202 -7.26 20.91 12.34
C ALA A 202 -6.63 22.30 12.51
N ALA A 203 -6.11 22.60 13.69
CA ALA A 203 -5.48 23.89 13.98
C ALA A 203 -4.17 24.09 13.20
N ARG A 204 -3.42 23.01 12.96
CA ARG A 204 -2.12 23.05 12.28
C ARG A 204 -2.27 23.17 10.76
N TYR A 205 -3.31 22.59 10.18
CA TYR A 205 -3.53 22.53 8.73
C TYR A 205 -4.94 22.97 8.33
N PRO A 206 -5.35 24.22 8.62
CA PRO A 206 -6.73 24.68 8.39
C PRO A 206 -7.14 24.71 6.91
N ASP A 207 -6.18 24.86 6.00
CA ASP A 207 -6.41 24.97 4.56
C ASP A 207 -6.20 23.64 3.80
N ASN A 208 -5.97 22.52 4.51
CA ASN A 208 -5.79 21.22 3.86
C ASN A 208 -7.12 20.70 3.30
N GLU A 209 -7.09 20.11 2.10
CA GLU A 209 -8.27 19.59 1.40
C GLU A 209 -9.07 18.55 2.21
N ASN A 210 -8.41 17.84 3.13
CA ASN A 210 -8.99 16.79 3.96
C ASN A 210 -9.48 17.28 5.34
N VAL A 211 -9.40 18.58 5.65
CA VAL A 211 -9.98 19.17 6.88
C VAL A 211 -11.45 18.84 7.11
N PRO A 212 -12.33 18.78 6.08
CA PRO A 212 -13.73 18.39 6.28
C PRO A 212 -13.88 17.03 6.98
N GLN A 213 -13.02 16.06 6.64
CA GLN A 213 -13.02 14.75 7.29
C GLN A 213 -12.64 14.85 8.78
N VAL A 214 -11.68 15.72 9.12
CA VAL A 214 -11.26 15.97 10.50
C VAL A 214 -12.37 16.62 11.31
N TYR A 215 -13.03 17.65 10.76
CA TYR A 215 -14.16 18.31 11.42
C TYR A 215 -15.33 17.36 11.63
N TYR A 216 -15.59 16.45 10.68
CA TYR A 216 -16.65 15.46 10.82
C TYR A 216 -16.32 14.45 11.93
N SER A 217 -15.07 13.97 11.98
CA SER A 217 -14.59 13.13 13.10
C SER A 217 -14.74 13.84 14.45
N LEU A 218 -14.38 15.12 14.55
CA LEU A 218 -14.53 15.92 15.78
C LEU A 218 -15.99 16.10 16.17
N TYR A 219 -16.88 16.37 15.21
CA TYR A 219 -18.33 16.43 15.45
C TYR A 219 -18.84 15.13 16.08
N LEU A 220 -18.53 13.97 15.47
CA LEU A 220 -18.97 12.66 15.97
C LEU A 220 -18.41 12.36 17.36
N LEU A 221 -17.12 12.63 17.59
CA LEU A 221 -16.48 12.45 18.89
C LEU A 221 -17.09 13.33 19.98
N TYR A 222 -17.43 14.58 19.66
CA TYR A 222 -18.05 15.49 20.61
C TYR A 222 -19.51 15.15 20.90
N GLU A 223 -20.27 14.67 19.91
CA GLU A 223 -21.60 14.08 20.14
C GLU A 223 -21.50 12.87 21.07
N GLN A 224 -20.59 11.94 20.78
CA GLN A 224 -20.41 10.72 21.55
C GLN A 224 -19.96 10.97 23.00
N THR A 225 -19.15 12.00 23.24
CA THR A 225 -18.67 12.38 24.57
C THR A 225 -19.60 13.33 25.32
N GLY A 226 -20.73 13.74 24.70
CA GLY A 226 -21.75 14.59 25.32
C GLY A 226 -21.44 16.09 25.32
N ALA A 227 -20.39 16.53 24.62
CA ALA A 227 -20.01 17.94 24.52
C ALA A 227 -20.73 18.65 23.35
N SER A 228 -22.07 18.67 23.42
CA SER A 228 -22.94 19.12 22.32
C SER A 228 -22.63 20.52 21.78
N ALA A 229 -22.19 21.46 22.63
CA ALA A 229 -21.79 22.80 22.18
C ALA A 229 -20.58 22.77 21.22
N LYS A 230 -19.57 21.94 21.50
CA LYS A 230 -18.41 21.78 20.62
C LYS A 230 -18.77 21.01 19.35
N ALA A 231 -19.61 19.97 19.47
CA ALA A 231 -20.13 19.26 18.31
C ALA A 231 -20.83 20.23 17.34
N GLN A 232 -21.72 21.07 17.87
CA GLN A 232 -22.44 22.05 17.06
C GLN A 232 -21.52 23.08 16.39
N ASP A 233 -20.42 23.48 17.03
CA ASP A 233 -19.41 24.36 16.41
C ASP A 233 -18.79 23.69 15.16
N TYR A 234 -18.30 22.45 15.29
CA TYR A 234 -17.72 21.73 14.15
C TYR A 234 -18.73 21.41 13.05
N LYS A 235 -19.97 21.07 13.43
CA LYS A 235 -21.09 20.93 12.49
C LYS A 235 -21.32 22.23 11.72
N GLN A 236 -21.36 23.37 12.40
CA GLN A 236 -21.59 24.66 11.75
C GLN A 236 -20.47 25.03 10.79
N ARG A 237 -19.20 24.80 11.17
CA ARG A 237 -18.04 25.00 10.28
C ARG A 237 -18.11 24.15 9.02
N LEU A 238 -18.50 22.87 9.14
CA LEU A 238 -18.71 22.01 7.98
C LEU A 238 -19.79 22.55 7.03
N LEU A 239 -20.90 23.03 7.60
CA LEU A 239 -22.01 23.55 6.82
C LEU A 239 -21.73 24.93 6.21
N SER A 240 -20.91 25.78 6.83
CA SER A 240 -20.56 27.10 6.29
C SER A 240 -19.41 27.04 5.30
N ASP A 241 -18.33 26.37 5.67
CA ASP A 241 -17.05 26.46 4.97
C ASP A 241 -16.90 25.34 3.93
N PHE A 242 -17.63 24.22 4.11
CA PHE A 242 -17.48 22.99 3.33
C PHE A 242 -18.82 22.41 2.83
N ALA A 243 -19.81 23.27 2.57
CA ALA A 243 -21.18 22.89 2.22
C ALA A 243 -21.31 21.91 1.03
N SER A 244 -20.37 21.95 0.08
CA SER A 244 -20.36 21.07 -1.10
C SER A 244 -19.82 19.66 -0.84
N THR A 245 -19.14 19.45 0.28
CA THR A 245 -18.54 18.15 0.64
C THR A 245 -19.60 17.15 1.08
N ASP A 246 -19.33 15.86 0.88
CA ASP A 246 -20.26 14.81 1.31
C ASP A 246 -20.43 14.81 2.84
N PHE A 247 -19.40 15.18 3.60
CA PHE A 247 -19.50 15.36 5.06
C PHE A 247 -20.56 16.39 5.45
N ALA A 248 -20.62 17.54 4.77
CA ALA A 248 -21.64 18.55 5.03
C ALA A 248 -23.04 18.07 4.60
N LYS A 249 -23.15 17.37 3.47
CA LYS A 249 -24.43 16.85 2.96
C LYS A 249 -25.01 15.74 3.84
N VAL A 250 -24.17 14.87 4.42
CA VAL A 250 -24.60 13.85 5.39
C VAL A 250 -25.16 14.48 6.67
N LEU A 251 -24.63 15.64 7.07
CA LEU A 251 -25.12 16.36 8.25
C LEU A 251 -26.49 17.03 8.05
N THR A 252 -26.89 17.30 6.81
CA THR A 252 -28.21 17.87 6.48
C THR A 252 -29.22 16.80 6.09
N ASP A 253 -28.78 15.74 5.41
CA ASP A 253 -29.60 14.58 5.04
C ASP A 253 -28.89 13.28 5.45
N PRO A 254 -29.32 12.63 6.55
CA PRO A 254 -28.78 11.34 6.98
C PRO A 254 -28.97 10.20 5.96
N GLN A 255 -29.88 10.35 4.98
CA GLN A 255 -30.06 9.39 3.88
C GLN A 255 -29.23 9.74 2.65
N TYR A 256 -28.45 10.82 2.66
CA TYR A 256 -27.71 11.30 1.49
C TYR A 256 -26.83 10.21 0.85
N ILE A 257 -26.05 9.47 1.65
CA ILE A 257 -25.19 8.38 1.12
C ILE A 257 -26.05 7.31 0.45
N ARG A 258 -27.10 6.84 1.12
CA ARG A 258 -27.99 5.81 0.59
C ARG A 258 -28.72 6.27 -0.69
N ASN A 259 -29.12 7.55 -0.74
CA ASN A 259 -29.78 8.13 -1.90
C ASN A 259 -28.80 8.32 -3.07
N SER A 260 -27.55 8.71 -2.77
CA SER A 260 -26.47 8.81 -3.74
C SER A 260 -26.08 7.45 -4.32
N GLU A 261 -25.95 6.42 -3.48
CA GLU A 261 -25.72 5.04 -3.90
C GLU A 261 -26.87 4.53 -4.78
N LYS A 262 -28.13 4.74 -4.38
CA LYS A 262 -29.29 4.39 -5.21
C LYS A 262 -29.27 5.09 -6.57
N LYS A 263 -28.97 6.39 -6.60
CA LYS A 263 -28.91 7.17 -7.85
C LYS A 263 -27.77 6.70 -8.75
N SER A 264 -26.63 6.31 -8.17
CA SER A 264 -25.51 5.69 -8.89
C SER A 264 -25.89 4.32 -9.46
N GLU A 265 -26.59 3.49 -8.67
CA GLU A 265 -27.08 2.19 -9.11
C GLU A 265 -28.13 2.32 -10.23
N GLU A 266 -29.09 3.22 -10.08
CA GLU A 266 -30.08 3.53 -11.13
C GLU A 266 -29.40 3.98 -12.43
N LEU A 267 -28.34 4.78 -12.35
CA LEU A 267 -27.53 5.20 -13.50
C LEU A 267 -26.79 4.02 -14.13
N ASN A 268 -26.18 3.13 -13.33
CA ASN A 268 -25.51 1.94 -13.83
C ASN A 268 -26.49 0.99 -14.54
N ILE A 269 -27.66 0.75 -13.94
CA ILE A 269 -28.75 -0.04 -14.55
C ILE A 269 -29.21 0.63 -15.85
N TYR A 270 -29.37 1.95 -15.86
CA TYR A 270 -29.78 2.69 -17.04
C TYR A 270 -28.74 2.59 -18.16
N TYR A 271 -27.45 2.67 -17.84
CA TYR A 271 -26.34 2.46 -18.79
C TYR A 271 -26.33 1.03 -19.32
N ALA A 272 -26.38 0.02 -18.45
CA ALA A 272 -26.39 -1.39 -18.84
C ALA A 272 -27.54 -1.71 -19.79
N SER A 273 -28.76 -1.28 -19.45
CA SER A 273 -29.92 -1.41 -20.32
C SER A 273 -29.72 -0.68 -21.66
N THR A 274 -29.09 0.50 -21.66
CA THR A 274 -28.78 1.24 -22.90
C THR A 274 -27.76 0.50 -23.77
N TYR A 275 -26.81 -0.20 -23.15
CA TYR A 275 -25.88 -1.08 -23.85
C TYR A 275 -26.58 -2.33 -24.41
N ASP A 276 -27.56 -2.90 -23.70
CA ASP A 276 -28.37 -4.01 -24.23
C ASP A 276 -29.12 -3.63 -25.51
N TYR A 277 -29.66 -2.40 -25.58
CA TYR A 277 -30.24 -1.86 -26.82
C TYR A 277 -29.20 -1.77 -27.95
N PHE A 278 -27.96 -1.41 -27.64
CA PHE A 278 -26.87 -1.37 -28.61
C PHE A 278 -26.52 -2.77 -29.13
N VAL A 279 -26.41 -3.76 -28.24
CA VAL A 279 -26.16 -5.17 -28.60
C VAL A 279 -27.30 -5.75 -29.43
N ALA A 280 -28.54 -5.36 -29.14
CA ALA A 280 -29.73 -5.72 -29.91
C ALA A 280 -29.87 -4.92 -31.23
N GLU A 281 -28.87 -4.10 -31.59
CA GLU A 281 -28.84 -3.25 -32.78
C GLU A 281 -29.97 -2.21 -32.87
N GLN A 282 -30.58 -1.86 -31.73
CA GLN A 282 -31.64 -0.87 -31.61
C GLN A 282 -31.07 0.55 -31.46
N TYR A 283 -30.34 1.00 -32.48
CA TYR A 283 -29.53 2.24 -32.43
C TYR A 283 -30.33 3.53 -32.18
N ALA A 284 -31.57 3.61 -32.69
CA ALA A 284 -32.44 4.75 -32.45
C ALA A 284 -32.80 4.90 -30.96
N ASP A 285 -33.04 3.79 -30.28
CA ASP A 285 -33.31 3.75 -28.84
C ASP A 285 -32.07 4.13 -28.04
N VAL A 286 -30.89 3.62 -28.42
CA VAL A 286 -29.60 4.00 -27.80
C VAL A 286 -29.41 5.52 -27.81
N MET A 287 -29.58 6.16 -28.97
CA MET A 287 -29.43 7.61 -29.13
C MET A 287 -30.49 8.41 -28.36
N SER A 288 -31.71 7.88 -28.22
CA SER A 288 -32.76 8.51 -27.40
C SER A 288 -32.44 8.42 -25.90
N ARG A 289 -31.96 7.26 -25.47
CA ARG A 289 -31.60 7.00 -24.07
C ARG A 289 -30.38 7.80 -23.62
N ILE A 290 -29.37 7.93 -24.47
CA ILE A 290 -28.18 8.77 -24.22
C ILE A 290 -28.60 10.23 -24.01
N ARG A 291 -29.45 10.78 -24.88
CA ARG A 291 -29.97 12.16 -24.73
C ARG A 291 -30.78 12.37 -23.45
N SER A 292 -31.43 11.32 -22.94
CA SER A 292 -32.20 11.38 -21.70
C SER A 292 -31.34 11.19 -20.45
N ALA A 293 -30.14 10.63 -20.56
CA ALA A 293 -29.27 10.35 -19.41
C ALA A 293 -28.92 11.64 -18.64
N ASP A 294 -28.60 12.72 -19.36
CA ASP A 294 -28.15 13.98 -18.75
C ASP A 294 -29.27 14.71 -17.97
N SER A 295 -30.53 14.57 -18.38
CA SER A 295 -31.67 15.17 -17.67
C SER A 295 -32.12 14.32 -16.47
N LEU A 296 -31.96 12.99 -16.56
CA LEU A 296 -32.32 12.05 -15.50
C LEU A 296 -31.26 11.98 -14.40
N PHE A 297 -29.98 12.11 -14.74
CA PHE A 297 -28.85 11.88 -13.84
C PHE A 297 -27.86 13.04 -13.85
N MET A 298 -28.22 14.16 -13.22
CA MET A 298 -27.30 15.31 -13.05
C MET A 298 -26.72 15.35 -11.62
N PRO A 299 -25.37 15.44 -11.46
CA PRO A 299 -24.34 15.23 -12.48
C PRO A 299 -24.24 13.75 -12.93
N ASN A 300 -23.78 13.51 -14.16
CA ASN A 300 -23.68 12.18 -14.78
C ASN A 300 -22.24 11.65 -14.72
N PRO A 301 -21.83 10.84 -13.72
CA PRO A 301 -20.48 10.30 -13.66
C PRO A 301 -20.13 9.33 -14.81
N LEU A 302 -21.12 8.79 -15.52
CA LEU A 302 -20.92 7.89 -16.67
C LEU A 302 -20.96 8.63 -18.02
N GLN A 303 -20.95 9.96 -18.04
CA GLN A 303 -21.12 10.75 -19.26
C GLN A 303 -20.15 10.33 -20.37
N GLY A 304 -18.86 10.19 -20.07
CA GLY A 304 -17.87 9.77 -21.07
C GLY A 304 -18.13 8.36 -21.62
N LYS A 305 -18.68 7.44 -20.82
CA LYS A 305 -19.06 6.10 -21.30
C LYS A 305 -20.27 6.15 -22.23
N PHE A 306 -21.27 6.98 -21.93
CA PHE A 306 -22.40 7.20 -22.85
C PHE A 306 -21.96 7.83 -24.17
N GLU A 307 -21.01 8.77 -24.13
CA GLU A 307 -20.50 9.40 -25.35
C GLU A 307 -19.65 8.45 -26.19
N LEU A 308 -18.91 7.53 -25.56
CA LEU A 308 -18.25 6.42 -26.26
C LEU A 308 -19.27 5.50 -26.93
N LEU A 309 -20.34 5.12 -26.22
CA LEU A 309 -21.42 4.30 -26.77
C LEU A 309 -22.15 5.02 -27.94
N GLN A 310 -22.28 6.34 -27.85
CA GLN A 310 -22.77 7.17 -28.95
C GLN A 310 -21.86 7.07 -30.18
N ALA A 311 -20.54 7.22 -30.02
CA ALA A 311 -19.60 7.07 -31.13
C ALA A 311 -19.68 5.68 -31.77
N MET A 312 -19.74 4.62 -30.96
CA MET A 312 -19.92 3.24 -31.45
C MET A 312 -21.23 3.08 -32.24
N THR A 313 -22.30 3.74 -31.80
CA THR A 313 -23.60 3.75 -32.49
C THR A 313 -23.51 4.44 -33.84
N VAL A 314 -22.86 5.61 -33.91
CA VAL A 314 -22.59 6.33 -35.16
C VAL A 314 -21.82 5.46 -36.14
N GLY A 315 -20.84 4.68 -35.67
CA GLY A 315 -20.10 3.77 -36.54
C GLY A 315 -20.94 2.63 -37.14
N LYS A 316 -22.02 2.23 -36.47
CA LYS A 316 -22.97 1.23 -36.99
C LYS A 316 -24.00 1.81 -37.94
N THR A 317 -24.35 3.09 -37.82
CA THR A 317 -25.43 3.72 -38.61
C THR A 317 -24.94 4.56 -39.78
N ASP A 318 -23.87 5.34 -39.58
CA ASP A 318 -23.48 6.44 -40.48
C ASP A 318 -22.19 6.11 -41.26
N GLY A 319 -21.54 5.00 -40.90
CA GLY A 319 -20.37 4.47 -41.59
C GLY A 319 -19.03 4.94 -41.02
N ARG A 320 -17.94 4.45 -41.64
CA ARG A 320 -16.58 4.55 -41.09
C ARG A 320 -16.12 5.99 -40.87
N GLN A 321 -16.40 6.90 -41.79
CA GLN A 321 -15.90 8.28 -41.68
C GLN A 321 -16.51 9.01 -40.48
N SER A 322 -17.83 8.93 -40.31
CA SER A 322 -18.53 9.51 -39.16
C SER A 322 -18.09 8.86 -37.85
N TYR A 323 -17.75 7.56 -37.86
CA TYR A 323 -17.20 6.90 -36.69
C TYR A 323 -15.86 7.50 -36.25
N ILE A 324 -14.94 7.67 -37.19
CA ILE A 324 -13.62 8.24 -36.95
C ILE A 324 -13.74 9.65 -36.39
N GLU A 325 -14.60 10.48 -36.97
CA GLU A 325 -14.84 11.86 -36.50
C GLU A 325 -15.41 11.89 -35.08
N ALA A 326 -16.33 10.97 -34.76
CA ALA A 326 -16.90 10.87 -33.42
C ALA A 326 -15.86 10.44 -32.37
N LEU A 327 -15.01 9.47 -32.69
CA LEU A 327 -13.94 9.00 -31.81
C LEU A 327 -12.83 10.03 -31.63
N ASP A 328 -12.43 10.73 -32.70
CA ASP A 328 -11.43 11.80 -32.63
C ASP A 328 -11.95 13.01 -31.83
N SER A 329 -13.25 13.29 -31.90
CA SER A 329 -13.86 14.28 -31.01
C SER A 329 -13.80 13.85 -29.54
N LEU A 330 -13.91 12.55 -29.24
CA LEU A 330 -13.81 12.01 -27.88
C LEU A 330 -12.40 12.12 -27.31
N THR A 331 -11.36 11.81 -28.09
CA THR A 331 -9.96 11.91 -27.63
C THR A 331 -9.57 13.35 -27.29
N ARG A 332 -10.12 14.34 -28.00
CA ARG A 332 -9.93 15.77 -27.70
C ARG A 332 -10.70 16.21 -26.45
N LYS A 333 -11.90 15.67 -26.24
CA LYS A 333 -12.76 16.02 -25.10
C LYS A 333 -12.31 15.36 -23.80
N TYR A 334 -11.84 14.12 -23.88
CA TYR A 334 -11.27 13.34 -22.79
C TYR A 334 -9.79 13.09 -23.14
N PRO A 335 -8.85 13.92 -22.69
CA PRO A 335 -7.43 13.80 -23.05
C PRO A 335 -6.70 12.64 -22.36
N SER A 336 -7.34 11.97 -21.39
CA SER A 336 -6.80 10.80 -20.68
C SER A 336 -7.93 10.00 -20.01
N GLY A 337 -7.65 8.74 -19.65
CA GLY A 337 -8.56 7.84 -18.93
C GLY A 337 -9.31 6.85 -19.85
N GLU A 338 -10.17 6.02 -19.25
CA GLU A 338 -10.78 4.85 -19.92
C GLU A 338 -11.46 5.18 -21.28
N VAL A 339 -12.15 6.32 -21.37
CA VAL A 339 -12.84 6.76 -22.59
C VAL A 339 -11.86 7.20 -23.67
N HIS A 340 -10.80 7.91 -23.28
CA HIS A 340 -9.71 8.31 -24.16
C HIS A 340 -9.03 7.05 -24.74
N ASP A 341 -8.59 6.16 -23.85
CA ASP A 341 -7.78 5.00 -24.21
C ASP A 341 -8.57 4.08 -25.14
N LYS A 342 -9.88 3.91 -24.87
CA LYS A 342 -10.75 3.11 -25.72
C LYS A 342 -11.04 3.77 -27.07
N ALA A 343 -11.18 5.10 -27.12
CA ALA A 343 -11.38 5.82 -28.37
C ALA A 343 -10.14 5.76 -29.27
N VAL A 344 -8.93 5.93 -28.68
CA VAL A 344 -7.65 5.76 -29.38
C VAL A 344 -7.48 4.34 -29.90
N GLU A 345 -7.76 3.33 -29.08
CA GLU A 345 -7.71 1.92 -29.48
C GLU A 345 -8.56 1.65 -30.73
N ILE A 346 -9.80 2.12 -30.74
CA ILE A 346 -10.70 1.89 -31.87
C ILE A 346 -10.23 2.67 -33.11
N LEU A 347 -9.73 3.90 -32.95
CA LEU A 347 -9.15 4.67 -34.07
C LEU A 347 -7.97 3.93 -34.71
N MET A 348 -7.11 3.32 -33.90
CA MET A 348 -5.99 2.51 -34.38
C MET A 348 -6.48 1.24 -35.10
N GLU A 349 -7.47 0.51 -34.57
CA GLU A 349 -8.09 -0.63 -35.25
C GLU A 349 -8.72 -0.25 -36.60
N LEU A 350 -9.21 0.99 -36.72
CA LEU A 350 -9.74 1.53 -37.96
C LEU A 350 -8.63 1.99 -38.93
N GLY A 351 -7.36 1.97 -38.54
CA GLY A 351 -6.22 2.41 -39.36
C GLY A 351 -6.07 3.93 -39.43
N VAL A 352 -6.46 4.65 -38.38
CA VAL A 352 -6.24 6.09 -38.24
C VAL A 352 -5.01 6.32 -37.37
N GLU A 353 -4.02 7.03 -37.91
CA GLU A 353 -2.87 7.50 -37.13
C GLU A 353 -3.32 8.60 -36.16
N VAL A 354 -3.21 8.35 -34.86
CA VAL A 354 -3.53 9.32 -33.81
C VAL A 354 -2.25 9.98 -33.34
N ALA A 355 -2.03 11.24 -33.76
CA ALA A 355 -0.87 12.02 -33.35
C ALA A 355 -0.92 12.30 -31.83
N ASN A 356 0.21 12.07 -31.14
CA ASN A 356 0.42 12.10 -29.68
C ASN A 356 0.17 10.80 -28.90
N THR A 357 0.15 9.65 -29.57
CA THR A 357 0.43 8.41 -28.84
C THR A 357 1.95 8.24 -28.77
N GLU A 358 2.53 8.13 -27.58
CA GLU A 358 3.82 7.45 -27.45
C GLU A 358 3.60 6.01 -27.93
N ILE A 359 3.87 5.80 -29.21
CA ILE A 359 3.77 4.50 -29.85
C ILE A 359 4.93 3.66 -29.27
N ILE A 360 4.62 2.77 -28.34
CA ILE A 360 5.37 1.51 -28.25
C ILE A 360 4.91 0.74 -29.50
N GLU A 361 5.76 0.75 -30.53
CA GLU A 361 5.49 0.11 -31.82
C GLU A 361 5.26 -1.39 -31.59
N SER A 362 4.01 -1.82 -31.75
CA SER A 362 3.70 -3.21 -32.07
C SER A 362 3.85 -3.39 -33.57
N ASP A 363 5.09 -3.54 -34.04
CA ASP A 363 5.34 -4.05 -35.37
C ASP A 363 5.23 -5.58 -35.37
N SER A 364 4.68 -6.10 -36.48
CA SER A 364 4.63 -7.51 -36.89
C SER A 364 3.49 -8.40 -36.35
N LEU A 365 2.31 -8.26 -36.98
CA LEU A 365 1.56 -9.43 -37.44
C LEU A 365 2.05 -9.80 -38.85
N LYS A 366 3.07 -10.66 -38.92
CA LYS A 366 3.26 -11.57 -40.04
C LYS A 366 3.10 -12.99 -39.51
N LYS A 367 2.15 -13.71 -40.11
CA LYS A 367 2.11 -15.17 -40.07
C LYS A 367 3.43 -15.68 -40.66
N ASP A 368 4.23 -16.32 -39.83
CA ASP A 368 5.07 -17.45 -40.20
C ASP A 368 5.09 -18.38 -38.98
N ASP A 369 4.84 -19.66 -39.23
CA ASP A 369 4.95 -20.74 -38.25
C ASP A 369 6.40 -20.78 -37.70
N ASP A 370 6.54 -21.08 -36.40
CA ASP A 370 7.79 -21.25 -35.64
C ASP A 370 8.62 -19.99 -35.33
N ALA A 371 8.16 -19.18 -34.37
CA ALA A 371 9.02 -18.25 -33.62
C ALA A 371 8.52 -18.14 -32.17
N GLU A 372 9.46 -18.17 -31.20
CA GLU A 372 9.20 -18.18 -29.76
C GLU A 372 8.13 -17.17 -29.34
N ASN A 373 7.16 -17.65 -28.55
CA ASN A 373 6.01 -16.90 -28.05
C ASN A 373 6.46 -15.71 -27.18
N VAL A 374 6.66 -14.53 -27.79
CA VAL A 374 7.00 -13.31 -27.04
C VAL A 374 5.72 -12.81 -26.37
N SER A 375 5.68 -12.95 -25.04
CA SER A 375 4.57 -12.47 -24.21
C SER A 375 4.26 -10.99 -24.48
N PRO A 376 2.98 -10.60 -24.56
CA PRO A 376 2.57 -9.20 -24.74
C PRO A 376 2.72 -8.36 -23.47
N TYR A 377 3.14 -8.97 -22.35
CA TYR A 377 3.32 -8.33 -21.05
C TYR A 377 4.79 -8.02 -20.79
N THR A 378 5.06 -6.96 -20.03
CA THR A 378 6.42 -6.52 -19.67
C THR A 378 6.58 -6.37 -18.17
N MET A 379 7.76 -6.67 -17.63
CA MET A 379 8.03 -6.58 -16.19
C MET A 379 8.25 -5.13 -15.74
N HIS A 380 7.52 -4.71 -14.70
CA HIS A 380 7.66 -3.39 -14.08
C HIS A 380 7.89 -3.52 -12.57
N SER A 381 9.12 -3.87 -12.16
CA SER A 381 9.44 -4.27 -10.78
C SER A 381 9.11 -3.22 -9.70
N ASN A 382 9.17 -1.93 -10.03
CA ASN A 382 8.94 -0.82 -9.09
C ASN A 382 7.51 -0.26 -9.12
N ASN A 383 6.66 -0.78 -10.02
CA ASN A 383 5.30 -0.31 -10.15
C ASN A 383 4.39 -0.92 -9.09
N PRO A 384 3.26 -0.26 -8.75
CA PRO A 384 2.24 -0.86 -7.92
C PRO A 384 1.76 -2.19 -8.49
N GLN A 385 1.68 -3.20 -7.63
CA GLN A 385 1.29 -4.55 -7.98
C GLN A 385 -0.05 -4.92 -7.36
N TYR A 386 -0.74 -5.85 -7.99
CA TYR A 386 -2.00 -6.43 -7.54
C TYR A 386 -1.86 -7.94 -7.39
N PHE A 387 -2.49 -8.49 -6.36
CA PHE A 387 -2.67 -9.93 -6.22
C PHE A 387 -4.05 -10.27 -6.80
N VAL A 388 -4.10 -11.24 -7.70
CA VAL A 388 -5.32 -11.62 -8.41
C VAL A 388 -5.59 -13.09 -8.20
N VAL A 389 -6.85 -13.41 -7.87
CA VAL A 389 -7.40 -14.77 -7.89
C VAL A 389 -8.50 -14.82 -8.93
N VAL A 390 -8.38 -15.67 -9.94
CA VAL A 390 -9.42 -15.89 -10.95
C VAL A 390 -10.11 -17.22 -10.68
N PHE A 391 -11.44 -17.23 -10.68
CA PHE A 391 -12.25 -18.44 -10.52
C PHE A 391 -12.85 -18.86 -11.86
N ASN A 392 -12.81 -20.16 -12.15
CA ASN A 392 -13.32 -20.71 -13.40
C ASN A 392 -14.84 -20.59 -13.57
N THR A 393 -15.56 -20.31 -12.47
CA THR A 393 -17.01 -20.08 -12.48
C THR A 393 -17.45 -18.98 -11.51
N ILE A 394 -18.55 -18.29 -11.85
CA ILE A 394 -19.25 -17.37 -10.95
C ILE A 394 -20.01 -18.20 -9.90
N SER A 395 -19.62 -18.04 -8.64
CA SER A 395 -20.14 -18.78 -7.49
C SER A 395 -20.24 -17.87 -6.26
N PRO A 396 -21.33 -17.94 -5.47
CA PRO A 396 -21.43 -17.24 -4.19
C PRO A 396 -20.35 -17.63 -3.19
N LYS A 397 -19.72 -18.80 -3.36
CA LYS A 397 -18.64 -19.31 -2.48
C LYS A 397 -17.42 -18.38 -2.46
N THR A 398 -17.16 -17.65 -3.54
CA THR A 398 -16.01 -16.73 -3.62
C THR A 398 -16.14 -15.52 -2.71
N LYS A 399 -17.36 -15.21 -2.25
CA LYS A 399 -17.56 -14.16 -1.25
C LYS A 399 -16.81 -14.48 0.04
N ALA A 400 -16.80 -15.74 0.48
CA ALA A 400 -16.06 -16.14 1.67
C ALA A 400 -14.55 -15.91 1.49
N VAL A 401 -14.02 -16.21 0.30
CA VAL A 401 -12.61 -15.93 -0.03
C VAL A 401 -12.31 -14.43 0.01
N SER A 402 -13.18 -13.60 -0.56
CA SER A 402 -13.05 -12.14 -0.52
C SER A 402 -13.06 -11.60 0.91
N ASP A 403 -13.98 -12.08 1.75
CA ASP A 403 -14.09 -11.68 3.16
C ASP A 403 -12.85 -12.13 3.96
N SER A 404 -12.36 -13.36 3.71
CA SER A 404 -11.14 -13.88 4.32
C SER A 404 -9.91 -13.08 3.91
N LEU A 405 -9.73 -12.76 2.63
CA LEU A 405 -8.63 -11.91 2.15
C LEU A 405 -8.69 -10.52 2.78
N ALA A 406 -9.88 -9.93 2.93
CA ALA A 406 -10.03 -8.63 3.59
C ALA A 406 -9.67 -8.71 5.09
N ASN A 407 -10.05 -9.80 5.77
CA ASN A 407 -9.70 -10.04 7.16
C ASN A 407 -8.18 -10.27 7.33
N PHE A 408 -7.57 -11.06 6.45
CA PHE A 408 -6.12 -11.26 6.39
C PHE A 408 -5.38 -9.95 6.23
N ASN A 409 -5.81 -9.11 5.29
CA ASN A 409 -5.23 -7.78 5.09
C ASN A 409 -5.37 -6.90 6.33
N THR A 410 -6.49 -7.00 7.05
CA THR A 410 -6.72 -6.26 8.29
C THR A 410 -5.80 -6.75 9.43
N ILE A 411 -5.43 -8.03 9.44
CA ILE A 411 -4.62 -8.64 10.50
C ILE A 411 -3.12 -8.48 10.19
N SER A 412 -2.68 -8.90 9.00
CA SER A 412 -1.27 -9.02 8.61
C SER A 412 -0.75 -7.78 7.84
N HIS A 413 -1.59 -7.14 7.03
CA HIS A 413 -1.20 -6.05 6.11
C HIS A 413 -1.90 -4.71 6.40
N SER A 414 -2.27 -4.47 7.66
CA SER A 414 -3.10 -3.31 8.01
C SER A 414 -2.49 -1.94 7.70
N LEU A 415 -1.17 -1.87 7.45
CA LEU A 415 -0.44 -0.65 7.10
C LEU A 415 -0.27 -0.46 5.60
N ASP A 416 -0.53 -1.50 4.81
CA ASP A 416 -0.34 -1.48 3.36
C ASP A 416 -1.57 -0.91 2.62
N ASN A 417 -2.65 -0.60 3.37
CA ASN A 417 -3.91 -0.05 2.85
C ASN A 417 -4.51 -0.86 1.69
N LEU A 418 -4.34 -2.19 1.76
CA LEU A 418 -4.82 -3.11 0.73
C LEU A 418 -6.35 -3.15 0.70
N LYS A 419 -6.90 -3.07 -0.50
CA LYS A 419 -8.32 -3.10 -0.84
C LYS A 419 -8.61 -4.37 -1.62
N VAL A 420 -9.57 -5.15 -1.13
CA VAL A 420 -10.06 -6.34 -1.82
C VAL A 420 -11.26 -5.94 -2.67
N ALA A 421 -11.16 -6.19 -3.98
CA ALA A 421 -12.17 -5.84 -4.96
C ALA A 421 -12.61 -7.09 -5.75
N PRO A 422 -13.76 -7.69 -5.43
CA PRO A 422 -14.37 -8.70 -6.28
C PRO A 422 -14.91 -8.06 -7.56
N GLN A 423 -14.66 -8.67 -8.72
CA GLN A 423 -15.15 -8.20 -10.02
C GLN A 423 -15.30 -9.35 -11.03
N LEU A 424 -16.11 -9.15 -12.07
CA LEU A 424 -16.23 -10.11 -13.16
C LEU A 424 -15.08 -9.97 -14.15
N LEU A 425 -14.48 -11.08 -14.59
CA LEU A 425 -13.53 -11.06 -15.71
C LEU A 425 -14.30 -11.21 -17.05
N ASN A 426 -15.31 -12.09 -17.06
CA ASN A 426 -16.27 -12.20 -18.14
C ASN A 426 -17.65 -12.69 -17.62
N THR A 427 -18.54 -13.11 -18.52
CA THR A 427 -19.90 -13.56 -18.17
C THR A 427 -19.96 -14.91 -17.46
N LYS A 428 -18.83 -15.63 -17.37
CA LYS A 428 -18.70 -16.97 -16.78
C LYS A 428 -17.65 -17.03 -15.68
N THR A 429 -16.66 -16.14 -15.66
CA THR A 429 -15.57 -16.12 -14.68
C THR A 429 -15.57 -14.83 -13.88
N GLN A 430 -15.21 -14.95 -12.59
CA GLN A 430 -15.06 -13.84 -11.67
C GLN A 430 -13.66 -13.86 -11.08
N MET A 431 -13.20 -12.72 -10.61
CA MET A 431 -11.90 -12.59 -9.97
C MET A 431 -11.98 -11.70 -8.73
N ILE A 432 -11.03 -11.90 -7.83
CA ILE A 432 -10.80 -11.02 -6.69
C ILE A 432 -9.44 -10.36 -6.90
N VAL A 433 -9.39 -9.05 -6.76
CA VAL A 433 -8.17 -8.26 -6.92
C VAL A 433 -7.85 -7.55 -5.62
N VAL A 434 -6.64 -7.73 -5.11
CA VAL A 434 -6.13 -7.03 -3.93
C VAL A 434 -5.20 -5.91 -4.40
N LYS A 435 -5.58 -4.65 -4.15
CA LYS A 435 -4.86 -3.43 -4.58
C LYS A 435 -4.47 -2.55 -3.39
N GLN A 436 -3.31 -1.92 -3.32
CA GLN A 436 -2.15 -2.00 -4.20
C GLN A 436 -0.91 -2.21 -3.35
N MET A 437 -0.06 -3.15 -3.74
CA MET A 437 1.25 -3.38 -3.14
C MET A 437 2.26 -2.49 -3.84
N LYS A 438 3.33 -2.08 -3.16
CA LYS A 438 4.19 -0.98 -3.65
C LYS A 438 5.02 -1.36 -4.87
N ASN A 439 5.51 -2.59 -4.87
CA ASN A 439 6.46 -3.11 -5.84
C ASN A 439 6.35 -4.65 -5.90
N ILE A 440 7.16 -5.27 -6.76
CA ILE A 440 7.18 -6.74 -6.95
C ILE A 440 7.56 -7.51 -5.67
N GLU A 441 8.45 -6.97 -4.84
CA GLU A 441 8.92 -7.62 -3.61
C GLU A 441 7.78 -7.71 -2.58
N ASP A 442 7.10 -6.58 -2.30
CA ASP A 442 5.92 -6.52 -1.43
C ASP A 442 4.83 -7.49 -1.92
N ALA A 443 4.68 -7.62 -3.24
CA ALA A 443 3.64 -8.44 -3.86
C ALA A 443 3.93 -9.94 -3.83
N MET A 444 5.19 -10.34 -4.05
CA MET A 444 5.60 -11.74 -3.96
C MET A 444 5.61 -12.21 -2.50
N ASN A 445 6.00 -11.36 -1.55
CA ASN A 445 5.86 -11.67 -0.13
C ASN A 445 4.39 -11.95 0.22
N TYR A 446 3.48 -11.08 -0.20
CA TYR A 446 2.03 -11.29 -0.04
C TYR A 446 1.57 -12.60 -0.69
N TYR A 447 2.04 -12.91 -1.90
CA TYR A 447 1.72 -14.14 -2.63
C TYR A 447 2.11 -15.40 -1.84
N TYR A 448 3.34 -15.44 -1.31
CA TYR A 448 3.83 -16.58 -0.53
C TYR A 448 3.12 -16.72 0.83
N GLU A 449 2.82 -15.62 1.51
CA GLU A 449 2.04 -15.67 2.76
C GLU A 449 0.63 -16.26 2.57
N ILE A 450 0.01 -16.00 1.40
CA ILE A 450 -1.27 -16.60 1.03
C ILE A 450 -1.12 -18.10 0.73
N LEU A 451 -0.04 -18.52 0.06
CA LEU A 451 0.24 -19.93 -0.22
C LEU A 451 0.52 -20.76 1.05
N GLU A 452 1.20 -20.18 2.03
CA GLU A 452 1.50 -20.85 3.31
C GLU A 452 0.28 -20.94 4.26
N SER A 453 -0.80 -20.23 3.94
CA SER A 453 -2.02 -20.23 4.73
C SER A 453 -2.99 -21.34 4.30
N GLU A 454 -3.16 -22.37 5.13
CA GLU A 454 -3.99 -23.56 4.82
C GLU A 454 -5.51 -23.32 4.72
N THR A 455 -6.05 -22.09 4.72
CA THR A 455 -7.50 -21.87 4.96
C THR A 455 -8.25 -20.89 4.03
N PHE A 456 -7.64 -20.32 2.98
CA PHE A 456 -8.37 -19.39 2.09
C PHE A 456 -9.26 -20.08 1.07
N PHE A 457 -8.78 -21.17 0.47
CA PHE A 457 -9.34 -21.69 -0.76
C PHE A 457 -10.03 -23.05 -0.64
N GLU A 458 -10.06 -23.67 0.55
CA GLU A 458 -10.73 -24.96 0.80
C GLU A 458 -12.19 -24.99 0.30
N GLN A 459 -12.92 -23.88 0.47
CA GLN A 459 -14.34 -23.79 0.08
C GLN A 459 -14.57 -23.63 -1.42
N VAL A 460 -13.50 -23.40 -2.20
CA VAL A 460 -13.54 -23.08 -3.63
C VAL A 460 -12.64 -23.99 -4.47
N GLU A 461 -12.04 -25.04 -3.88
CA GLU A 461 -11.29 -26.05 -4.64
C GLU A 461 -12.16 -26.69 -5.74
N ASP A 462 -13.42 -26.98 -5.45
CA ASP A 462 -14.35 -27.61 -6.38
C ASP A 462 -14.74 -26.74 -7.59
N ILE A 463 -14.55 -25.43 -7.49
CA ILE A 463 -14.84 -24.49 -8.57
C ILE A 463 -13.60 -24.12 -9.40
N GLY A 464 -12.40 -24.47 -8.93
CA GLY A 464 -11.11 -24.18 -9.58
C GLY A 464 -10.73 -22.70 -9.57
N TYR A 465 -9.44 -22.44 -9.32
CA TYR A 465 -8.91 -21.08 -9.28
C TYR A 465 -7.44 -21.01 -9.75
N ASP A 466 -7.06 -19.85 -10.24
CA ASP A 466 -5.70 -19.47 -10.58
C ASP A 466 -5.28 -18.22 -9.80
N MET A 467 -4.01 -18.12 -9.41
CA MET A 467 -3.48 -16.97 -8.67
C MET A 467 -2.19 -16.45 -9.28
N PHE A 468 -2.04 -15.13 -9.34
CA PHE A 468 -0.83 -14.49 -9.85
C PHE A 468 -0.70 -13.05 -9.34
N ILE A 469 0.51 -12.49 -9.46
CA ILE A 469 0.78 -11.07 -9.29
C ILE A 469 0.79 -10.37 -10.64
N ILE A 470 0.21 -9.17 -10.69
CA ILE A 470 0.16 -8.34 -11.89
C ILE A 470 0.31 -6.86 -11.57
N ASP A 471 1.15 -6.15 -12.32
CA ASP A 471 1.35 -4.72 -12.12
C ASP A 471 0.20 -3.85 -12.69
N ASP A 472 0.16 -2.60 -12.26
CA ASP A 472 -0.84 -1.62 -12.68
C ASP A 472 -0.88 -1.32 -14.19
N LYS A 473 0.23 -1.54 -14.92
CA LYS A 473 0.33 -1.35 -16.39
C LYS A 473 -0.11 -2.59 -17.16
N ASN A 474 0.20 -3.78 -16.66
CA ASN A 474 -0.22 -5.03 -17.28
C ASN A 474 -1.70 -5.36 -17.01
N PHE A 475 -2.25 -4.93 -15.87
CA PHE A 475 -3.62 -5.25 -15.47
C PHE A 475 -4.69 -4.81 -16.49
N PRO A 476 -4.66 -3.60 -17.09
CA PRO A 476 -5.60 -3.22 -18.14
C PRO A 476 -5.52 -4.12 -19.38
N LEU A 477 -4.29 -4.49 -19.81
CA LEU A 477 -4.09 -5.37 -20.97
C LEU A 477 -4.62 -6.78 -20.68
N PHE A 478 -4.30 -7.33 -19.51
CA PHE A 478 -4.84 -8.60 -19.04
C PHE A 478 -6.37 -8.59 -18.99
N TYR A 479 -6.96 -7.56 -18.39
CA TYR A 479 -8.42 -7.45 -18.23
C TYR A 479 -9.14 -7.29 -19.59
N LYS A 480 -8.48 -6.69 -20.58
CA LYS A 480 -8.96 -6.60 -21.96
C LYS A 480 -8.86 -7.94 -22.70
N ARG A 481 -7.71 -8.62 -22.62
CA ARG A 481 -7.44 -9.89 -23.33
C ARG A 481 -8.19 -11.07 -22.71
N LYS A 482 -8.40 -11.05 -21.38
CA LYS A 482 -9.08 -12.08 -20.58
C LYS A 482 -8.47 -13.48 -20.74
N ASN A 483 -7.21 -13.53 -21.18
CA ASN A 483 -6.46 -14.76 -21.39
C ASN A 483 -5.65 -15.05 -20.13
N VAL A 484 -6.22 -15.86 -19.23
CA VAL A 484 -5.61 -16.22 -17.95
C VAL A 484 -4.36 -17.06 -18.15
N ALA A 485 -4.42 -18.07 -19.02
CA ALA A 485 -3.30 -18.97 -19.30
C ALA A 485 -2.06 -18.23 -19.82
N GLU A 486 -2.25 -17.29 -20.75
CA GLU A 486 -1.14 -16.46 -21.29
C GLU A 486 -0.48 -15.60 -20.20
N TYR A 487 -1.27 -15.08 -19.25
CA TYR A 487 -0.69 -14.29 -18.16
C TYR A 487 0.00 -15.17 -17.12
N ILE A 488 -0.52 -16.37 -16.82
CA ILE A 488 0.16 -17.32 -15.93
C ILE A 488 1.51 -17.73 -16.49
N GLU A 489 1.60 -18.01 -17.80
CA GLU A 489 2.87 -18.34 -18.45
C GLU A 489 3.89 -17.20 -18.30
N PHE A 490 3.44 -15.95 -18.48
CA PHE A 490 4.26 -14.78 -18.21
C PHE A 490 4.65 -14.66 -16.73
N PHE A 491 3.70 -14.86 -15.81
CA PHE A 491 3.91 -14.77 -14.38
C PHE A 491 4.95 -15.79 -13.89
N SER A 492 4.77 -17.09 -14.19
CA SER A 492 5.72 -18.13 -13.79
C SER A 492 7.13 -17.87 -14.33
N LYS A 493 7.25 -17.43 -15.59
CA LYS A 493 8.57 -17.14 -16.19
C LYS A 493 9.28 -15.94 -15.54
N ASN A 494 8.55 -14.93 -15.10
CA ASN A 494 9.12 -13.64 -14.70
C ASN A 494 9.10 -13.38 -13.19
N TYR A 495 8.20 -14.01 -12.44
CA TYR A 495 7.99 -13.76 -11.01
C TYR A 495 8.42 -14.94 -10.14
N GLU A 496 8.25 -16.18 -10.59
CA GLU A 496 8.55 -17.38 -9.78
C GLU A 496 9.96 -17.93 -10.05
N GLY A 497 10.60 -17.55 -11.16
CA GLY A 497 11.84 -18.19 -11.62
C GLY A 497 11.57 -19.61 -12.15
N GLU A 498 12.47 -20.17 -12.97
CA GLU A 498 12.24 -21.41 -13.75
C GLU A 498 12.04 -22.71 -12.93
N GLU A 499 11.81 -22.69 -11.61
CA GLU A 499 11.77 -23.93 -10.80
C GLU A 499 10.37 -24.47 -10.42
N SER A 500 9.25 -23.81 -10.75
CA SER A 500 7.91 -24.30 -10.37
C SER A 500 7.21 -25.20 -11.41
N ASN A 501 7.85 -25.54 -12.54
CA ASN A 501 7.26 -26.43 -13.55
C ASN A 501 7.62 -27.91 -13.30
N SER A 502 7.19 -28.46 -12.16
CA SER A 502 7.13 -29.91 -11.94
C SER A 502 6.05 -30.28 -10.92
N GLY A 503 4.79 -30.08 -11.33
CA GLY A 503 3.63 -30.40 -10.50
C GLY A 503 2.43 -30.96 -11.28
N GLU A 504 2.64 -31.52 -12.48
CA GLU A 504 1.63 -32.36 -13.15
C GLU A 504 2.15 -33.80 -13.27
N GLY A 505 1.33 -34.73 -12.82
CA GLY A 505 1.42 -36.15 -13.19
C GLY A 505 1.79 -37.09 -12.06
N ASN A 506 0.79 -37.56 -11.32
CA ASN A 506 0.61 -38.99 -11.08
C ASN A 506 -0.84 -39.26 -10.66
N GLU A 507 -1.69 -39.40 -11.68
CA GLU A 507 -2.73 -40.43 -11.64
C GLU A 507 -2.05 -41.80 -11.72
N GLU A 508 -2.17 -42.60 -10.65
CA GLU A 508 -2.46 -44.04 -10.71
C GLU A 508 -2.98 -44.54 -9.34
#